data_AF-A0A1H0GVH3-F1
#
_entry.id   AF-A0A1H0GVH3-F1
#
_cell.length_a   1.000
_cell.length_b   1.000
_cell.length_c   1.000
_cell.angle_alpha   90.00
_cell.angle_beta   90.00
_cell.angle_gamma   90.00
#
_symmetry.space_group_name_H-M   'P 1'
#
loop_
_entity.id
_entity.type
_entity.pdbx_description
1 polymer ?
#
loop_
_entity_poly.entity_id
_entity_poly.type
_entity_poly.pdbx_seq_one_letter_code
_entity_poly.pdbx_strand_id
1 'polypeptide(L)'
;MSRSKEEAIAAGVQVRETQHKMKRRKPWHDYHRKGTYMVTLVVEGRRPVLGKLIMSAEEQDTSVELTALGKAIRNEEVQKISAIYKMVEVWKLCIMPDHIHMIVRIKEDLPEGKHLGHIVAGFKGGCSRAWWRMGRPCADAQRVVAATDAQRVVAATDAQRVVAATDAQRVVAATTPAASAAGMPSLFERGYNDLILLNDSQLDNWKHYLDDNPRRLAIKRLHPDFFTTLNYIDIAEWHCQI
;
A
#
# COMPACT_ATOMS: atom_id res chain seq x y z
N MET A 1 -14.32 29.00 9.13
CA MET A 1 -13.56 29.18 7.89
C MET A 1 -12.58 28.03 7.77
N SER A 2 -12.52 27.39 6.60
CA SER A 2 -11.69 26.20 6.33
C SER A 2 -10.22 26.58 6.47
N ARG A 3 -9.50 26.03 7.47
CA ARG A 3 -8.06 26.24 7.61
C ARG A 3 -7.32 25.09 6.94
N SER A 4 -6.72 25.38 5.78
CA SER A 4 -5.93 24.39 5.04
C SER A 4 -4.69 23.97 5.83
N LYS A 5 -4.04 22.88 5.41
CA LYS A 5 -2.77 22.42 5.98
C LYS A 5 -1.68 23.52 5.95
N GLU A 6 -1.67 24.36 4.92
CA GLU A 6 -0.73 25.48 4.83
C GLU A 6 -0.99 26.54 5.91
N GLU A 7 -2.25 26.84 6.20
CA GLU A 7 -2.62 27.83 7.22
C GLU A 7 -2.26 27.36 8.64
N ALA A 8 -2.37 26.05 8.92
CA ALA A 8 -1.97 25.48 10.21
C ALA A 8 -0.44 25.51 10.42
N ILE A 9 0.34 25.30 9.36
CA ILE A 9 1.80 25.41 9.39
C ILE A 9 2.22 26.87 9.57
N ALA A 10 1.56 27.81 8.87
CA ALA A 10 1.82 29.24 9.00
C ALA A 10 1.50 29.78 10.40
N ALA A 11 0.54 29.18 11.11
CA ALA A 11 0.20 29.49 12.49
C ALA A 11 1.17 28.87 13.54
N GLY A 12 2.25 28.21 13.10
CA GLY A 12 3.27 27.65 14.02
C GLY A 12 2.86 26.35 14.71
N VAL A 13 1.76 25.72 14.30
CA VAL A 13 1.33 24.43 14.84
C VAL A 13 2.29 23.32 14.35
N GLN A 14 2.89 22.56 15.28
CA GLN A 14 3.70 21.38 14.93
C GLN A 14 2.80 20.26 14.39
N VAL A 15 2.56 20.26 13.08
CA VAL A 15 1.90 19.16 12.38
C VAL A 15 2.91 18.03 12.17
N ARG A 16 2.80 16.94 12.95
CA ARG A 16 3.53 15.69 12.68
C ARG A 16 2.63 14.71 11.95
N GLU A 17 3.20 14.00 10.97
CA GLU A 17 2.48 12.93 10.30
C GLU A 17 2.39 11.71 11.22
N THR A 18 1.18 11.31 11.60
CA THR A 18 0.95 10.12 12.42
C THR A 18 1.31 8.87 11.60
N GLN A 19 2.50 8.29 11.86
CA GLN A 19 2.94 7.06 11.19
C GLN A 19 2.40 5.82 11.91
N HIS A 20 1.15 5.44 11.63
CA HIS A 20 0.60 4.16 12.10
C HIS A 20 1.27 2.98 11.39
N LYS A 21 1.93 2.09 12.15
CA LYS A 21 2.49 0.84 11.62
C LYS A 21 1.41 -0.25 11.59
N MET A 22 0.51 -0.17 10.61
CA MET A 22 -0.62 -1.10 10.40
C MET A 22 -0.22 -2.54 10.05
N LYS A 23 1.07 -2.84 9.91
CA LYS A 23 1.59 -4.19 9.52
C LYS A 23 2.00 -5.07 10.71
N ARG A 24 1.81 -4.60 11.95
CA ARG A 24 2.17 -5.36 13.17
C ARG A 24 1.18 -6.50 13.39
N ARG A 25 1.70 -7.70 13.63
CA ARG A 25 0.90 -8.87 14.02
C ARG A 25 0.31 -8.67 15.41
N LYS A 26 -0.85 -9.26 15.67
CA LYS A 26 -1.45 -9.27 17.01
C LYS A 26 -0.75 -10.34 17.87
N PRO A 27 -0.10 -9.97 18.98
CA PRO A 27 0.74 -10.90 19.75
C PRO A 27 -0.06 -11.98 20.48
N TRP A 28 -1.35 -11.72 20.76
CA TRP A 28 -2.24 -12.69 21.39
C TRP A 28 -2.87 -13.68 20.40
N HIS A 29 -2.64 -13.53 19.08
CA HIS A 29 -3.32 -14.34 18.08
C HIS A 29 -2.46 -15.47 17.59
N ASP A 30 -3.02 -16.67 17.56
CA ASP A 30 -2.39 -17.81 16.91
C ASP A 30 -2.80 -17.89 15.44
N TYR A 31 -1.87 -17.54 14.56
CA TYR A 31 -2.05 -17.57 13.10
C TYR A 31 -1.90 -18.96 12.48
N HIS A 32 -1.62 -20.00 13.28
CA HIS A 32 -1.65 -21.39 12.84
C HIS A 32 -3.06 -21.98 12.89
N ARG A 33 -3.97 -21.39 13.65
CA ARG A 33 -5.30 -21.94 13.90
C ARG A 33 -6.35 -21.42 12.92
N LYS A 34 -7.50 -22.11 12.89
CA LYS A 34 -8.69 -21.67 12.18
C LYS A 34 -9.09 -20.23 12.56
N GLY A 35 -9.60 -19.48 11.60
CA GLY A 35 -9.96 -18.08 11.80
C GLY A 35 -10.33 -17.39 10.49
N THR A 36 -10.97 -16.23 10.57
CA THR A 36 -11.23 -15.38 9.41
C THR A 36 -10.39 -14.12 9.50
N TYR A 37 -9.78 -13.74 8.38
CA TYR A 37 -8.86 -12.62 8.29
C TYR A 37 -9.24 -11.73 7.13
N MET A 38 -9.27 -10.42 7.34
CA MET A 38 -9.24 -9.45 6.24
C MET A 38 -7.78 -9.08 5.98
N VAL A 39 -7.26 -9.44 4.82
CA VAL A 39 -5.87 -9.21 4.43
C VAL A 39 -5.80 -8.09 3.40
N THR A 40 -4.88 -7.15 3.62
CA THR A 40 -4.59 -6.04 2.71
C THR A 40 -3.15 -6.11 2.22
N LEU A 41 -2.97 -6.17 0.89
CA LEU A 41 -1.70 -6.21 0.19
C LEU A 41 -1.52 -4.96 -0.65
N VAL A 42 -0.50 -4.16 -0.37
CA VAL A 42 -0.21 -2.93 -1.11
C VAL A 42 0.87 -3.19 -2.15
N VAL A 43 0.66 -2.73 -3.38
CA VAL A 43 1.66 -2.78 -4.46
C VAL A 43 2.84 -1.89 -4.08
N GLU A 44 4.07 -2.35 -4.33
CA GLU A 44 5.28 -1.58 -4.06
C GLU A 44 5.22 -0.20 -4.73
N GLY A 45 5.40 0.86 -3.93
CA GLY A 45 5.29 2.26 -4.36
C GLY A 45 3.86 2.71 -4.69
N ARG A 46 2.82 1.97 -4.28
CA ARG A 46 1.41 2.27 -4.57
C ARG A 46 1.12 2.52 -6.05
N ARG A 47 1.84 1.82 -6.92
CA ARG A 47 1.69 1.95 -8.38
C ARG A 47 0.35 1.34 -8.82
N PRO A 48 -0.46 2.03 -9.65
CA PRO A 48 -1.79 1.55 -10.05
C PRO A 48 -1.72 0.48 -11.16
N VAL A 49 -1.05 -0.64 -10.90
CA VAL A 49 -0.78 -1.69 -11.91
C VAL A 49 -1.87 -2.75 -12.02
N LEU A 50 -2.79 -2.80 -11.06
CA LEU A 50 -3.82 -3.84 -10.96
C LEU A 50 -5.12 -3.46 -11.66
N GLY A 51 -5.39 -2.18 -11.82
CA GLY A 51 -6.61 -1.67 -12.42
C GLY A 51 -6.65 -0.15 -12.50
N LYS A 52 -7.69 0.36 -13.14
CA LYS A 52 -8.00 1.79 -13.21
C LYS A 52 -9.39 2.01 -12.64
N LEU A 53 -9.53 2.99 -11.76
CA LEU A 53 -10.84 3.41 -11.28
C LEU A 53 -11.59 4.12 -12.41
N ILE A 54 -12.80 3.67 -12.70
CA ILE A 54 -13.74 4.29 -13.63
C ILE A 54 -14.90 4.86 -12.80
N MET A 55 -15.28 6.08 -13.13
CA MET A 55 -16.41 6.78 -12.51
C MET A 55 -17.43 7.02 -13.63
N SER A 56 -18.66 6.53 -13.44
CA SER A 56 -19.77 6.90 -14.31
C SER A 56 -20.13 8.37 -14.10
N ALA A 57 -20.65 9.02 -15.15
CA ALA A 57 -21.11 10.41 -15.11
C ALA A 57 -22.23 10.64 -14.07
N GLU A 58 -22.92 9.58 -13.64
CA GLU A 58 -24.01 9.64 -12.65
C GLU A 58 -23.55 9.46 -11.19
N GLU A 59 -22.23 9.47 -10.92
CA GLU A 59 -21.59 9.43 -9.58
C GLU A 59 -21.95 8.23 -8.67
N GLN A 60 -22.95 7.42 -9.02
CA GLN A 60 -23.41 6.28 -8.24
C GLN A 60 -22.72 4.96 -8.62
N ASP A 61 -22.31 4.82 -9.88
CA ASP A 61 -21.60 3.62 -10.34
C ASP A 61 -20.09 3.88 -10.46
N THR A 62 -19.34 3.35 -9.50
CA THR A 62 -17.88 3.43 -9.45
C THR A 62 -17.31 2.02 -9.44
N SER A 63 -16.44 1.72 -10.39
CA SER A 63 -15.87 0.38 -10.52
C SER A 63 -14.40 0.43 -10.88
N VAL A 64 -13.69 -0.65 -10.60
CA VAL A 64 -12.28 -0.79 -10.98
C VAL A 64 -12.19 -1.68 -12.21
N GLU A 65 -11.82 -1.08 -13.34
CA GLU A 65 -11.49 -1.84 -14.54
C GLU A 65 -10.12 -2.49 -14.36
N LEU A 66 -10.10 -3.82 -14.32
CA LEU A 66 -8.86 -4.57 -14.05
C LEU A 66 -7.95 -4.60 -15.28
N THR A 67 -6.64 -4.41 -15.04
CA THR A 67 -5.60 -4.65 -16.03
C THR A 67 -5.49 -6.15 -16.35
N ALA A 68 -4.69 -6.53 -17.36
CA ALA A 68 -4.37 -7.93 -17.60
C ALA A 68 -3.84 -8.62 -16.33
N LEU A 69 -3.00 -7.92 -15.55
CA LEU A 69 -2.49 -8.40 -14.27
C LEU A 69 -3.60 -8.58 -13.23
N GLY A 70 -4.47 -7.60 -13.06
CA GLY A 70 -5.60 -7.69 -12.14
C GLY A 70 -6.53 -8.86 -12.48
N LYS A 71 -6.81 -9.06 -13.78
CA LYS A 71 -7.62 -10.20 -14.28
C LYS A 71 -6.95 -11.54 -13.99
N ALA A 72 -5.64 -11.67 -14.25
CA ALA A 72 -4.90 -12.90 -13.95
C ALA A 72 -4.87 -13.20 -12.44
N ILE A 73 -4.70 -12.19 -11.59
CA ILE A 73 -4.74 -12.38 -10.13
C ILE A 73 -6.11 -12.88 -9.69
N ARG A 74 -7.19 -12.25 -10.15
CA ARG A 74 -8.57 -12.63 -9.81
C ARG A 74 -8.92 -14.04 -10.29
N ASN A 75 -8.59 -14.36 -11.53
CA ASN A 75 -9.06 -15.57 -12.19
C ASN A 75 -8.16 -16.79 -11.91
N GLU A 76 -6.85 -16.59 -11.73
CA GLU A 76 -5.88 -17.67 -11.57
C GLU A 76 -5.26 -17.71 -10.16
N GLU A 77 -4.59 -16.64 -9.73
CA GLU A 77 -3.73 -16.68 -8.53
C GLU A 77 -4.54 -16.88 -7.24
N VAL A 78 -5.75 -16.33 -7.16
CA VAL A 78 -6.63 -16.50 -5.99
C VAL A 78 -7.11 -17.96 -5.88
N GLN A 79 -7.41 -18.60 -7.00
CA GLN A 79 -7.88 -20.00 -7.02
C GLN A 79 -6.79 -20.97 -6.54
N LYS A 80 -5.51 -20.62 -6.75
CA LYS A 80 -4.38 -21.44 -6.28
C LYS A 80 -4.30 -21.51 -4.76
N ILE A 81 -4.79 -20.51 -4.03
CA ILE A 81 -4.81 -20.54 -2.56
C ILE A 81 -5.62 -21.75 -2.09
N SER A 82 -6.87 -21.86 -2.53
CA SER A 82 -7.78 -22.95 -2.15
C SER A 82 -7.36 -24.30 -2.75
N ALA A 83 -6.62 -24.29 -3.87
CA ALA A 83 -6.08 -25.50 -4.46
C ALA A 83 -4.92 -26.10 -3.64
N ILE A 84 -4.01 -25.25 -3.17
CA ILE A 84 -2.85 -25.66 -2.35
C ILE A 84 -3.28 -25.94 -0.91
N TYR A 85 -4.11 -25.07 -0.34
CA TYR A 85 -4.62 -25.19 1.01
C TYR A 85 -6.14 -25.41 0.97
N LYS A 86 -6.56 -26.68 0.94
CA LYS A 86 -7.99 -27.09 0.90
C LYS A 86 -8.85 -26.54 2.04
N MET A 87 -8.26 -26.31 3.22
CA MET A 87 -8.90 -25.74 4.41
C MET A 87 -9.03 -24.21 4.36
N VAL A 88 -8.50 -23.56 3.31
CA VAL A 88 -8.50 -22.10 3.15
C VAL A 88 -9.44 -21.71 2.03
N GLU A 89 -10.32 -20.75 2.33
CA GLU A 89 -11.25 -20.16 1.39
C GLU A 89 -11.05 -18.66 1.29
N VAL A 90 -11.22 -18.12 0.09
CA VAL A 90 -11.30 -16.68 -0.13
C VAL A 90 -12.75 -16.32 -0.36
N TRP A 91 -13.39 -15.71 0.63
CA TRP A 91 -14.82 -15.37 0.58
C TRP A 91 -15.11 -14.12 -0.24
N LYS A 92 -14.19 -13.15 -0.24
CA LYS A 92 -14.32 -11.92 -1.00
C LYS A 92 -12.95 -11.43 -1.43
N LEU A 93 -12.89 -10.87 -2.63
CA LEU A 93 -11.71 -10.24 -3.20
C LEU A 93 -12.13 -8.88 -3.77
N CYS A 94 -11.46 -7.82 -3.32
CA CYS A 94 -11.57 -6.49 -3.89
C CYS A 94 -10.19 -6.05 -4.37
N ILE A 95 -10.03 -5.92 -5.69
CA ILE A 95 -8.80 -5.45 -6.31
C ILE A 95 -8.95 -3.97 -6.61
N MET A 96 -8.15 -3.16 -5.92
CA MET A 96 -8.03 -1.72 -6.14
C MET A 96 -6.85 -1.46 -7.08
N PRO A 97 -6.75 -0.27 -7.69
CA PRO A 97 -5.66 0.05 -8.62
C PRO A 97 -4.25 -0.28 -8.09
N ASP A 98 -3.96 0.05 -6.84
CA ASP A 98 -2.64 -0.04 -6.19
C ASP A 98 -2.58 -1.04 -5.00
N HIS A 99 -3.66 -1.73 -4.67
CA HIS A 99 -3.70 -2.66 -3.55
C HIS A 99 -4.82 -3.70 -3.70
N ILE A 100 -4.77 -4.75 -2.88
CA ILE A 100 -5.76 -5.82 -2.86
C ILE A 100 -6.27 -6.01 -1.44
N HIS A 101 -7.59 -6.10 -1.30
CA HIS A 101 -8.25 -6.58 -0.10
C HIS A 101 -8.84 -7.96 -0.35
N MET A 102 -8.70 -8.86 0.62
CA MET A 102 -9.32 -10.18 0.56
C MET A 102 -9.79 -10.62 1.94
N ILE A 103 -10.92 -11.32 1.99
CA ILE A 103 -11.39 -12.00 3.19
C ILE A 103 -11.02 -13.48 3.05
N VAL A 104 -10.13 -13.95 3.93
CA VAL A 104 -9.61 -15.31 3.95
C VAL A 104 -10.17 -16.04 5.16
N ARG A 105 -10.91 -17.12 4.93
CA ARG A 105 -11.38 -18.03 5.98
C ARG A 105 -10.49 -19.27 6.01
N ILE A 106 -9.93 -19.56 7.17
CA ILE A 106 -9.26 -20.81 7.48
C ILE A 106 -10.24 -21.64 8.30
N LYS A 107 -10.70 -22.77 7.76
CA LYS A 107 -11.73 -23.63 8.38
C LYS A 107 -11.17 -24.52 9.47
N GLU A 108 -9.96 -25.02 9.26
CA GLU A 108 -9.27 -25.99 10.12
C GLU A 108 -7.86 -25.49 10.41
N ASP A 109 -7.26 -25.98 11.48
CA ASP A 109 -5.89 -25.59 11.84
C ASP A 109 -4.92 -25.95 10.69
N LEU A 110 -3.98 -25.06 10.42
CA LEU A 110 -3.05 -25.21 9.31
C LEU A 110 -2.06 -26.36 9.58
N PRO A 111 -1.50 -26.97 8.52
CA PRO A 111 -0.47 -27.99 8.66
C PRO A 111 0.71 -27.51 9.52
N GLU A 112 1.40 -28.45 10.16
CA GLU A 112 2.49 -28.14 11.08
C GLU A 112 3.54 -27.21 10.46
N GLY A 113 3.94 -26.19 11.22
CA GLY A 113 4.87 -25.14 10.78
C GLY A 113 4.30 -24.13 9.77
N LYS A 114 3.05 -24.27 9.31
CA LYS A 114 2.39 -23.30 8.43
C LYS A 114 1.48 -22.37 9.23
N HIS A 115 1.51 -21.09 8.88
CA HIS A 115 0.65 -20.05 9.44
C HIS A 115 0.14 -19.14 8.31
N LEU A 116 -0.83 -18.24 8.62
CA LEU A 116 -1.41 -17.30 7.65
C LEU A 116 -0.37 -16.59 6.77
N GLY A 117 0.77 -16.21 7.34
CA GLY A 117 1.84 -15.51 6.62
C GLY A 117 2.46 -16.34 5.50
N HIS A 118 2.52 -17.67 5.62
CA HIS A 118 2.98 -18.56 4.55
C HIS A 118 1.99 -18.59 3.38
N ILE A 119 0.69 -18.59 3.66
CA ILE A 119 -0.36 -18.52 2.63
C ILE A 119 -0.22 -17.20 1.87
N VAL A 120 -0.12 -16.09 2.61
CA VAL A 120 0.04 -14.75 2.02
C VAL A 120 1.34 -14.63 1.24
N ALA A 121 2.46 -15.18 1.75
CA ALA A 121 3.73 -15.19 1.03
C ALA A 121 3.65 -15.98 -0.29
N GLY A 122 3.00 -17.15 -0.27
CA GLY A 122 2.75 -17.96 -1.46
C GLY A 122 1.94 -17.21 -2.51
N PHE A 123 0.85 -16.56 -2.09
CA PHE A 123 0.01 -15.74 -2.96
C PHE A 123 0.76 -14.53 -3.54
N LYS A 124 1.50 -13.78 -2.71
CA LYS A 124 2.35 -12.66 -3.16
C LYS A 124 3.38 -13.10 -4.19
N GLY A 125 3.99 -14.28 -3.97
CA GLY A 125 4.92 -14.89 -4.92
C GLY A 125 4.25 -15.26 -6.25
N GLY A 126 3.05 -15.84 -6.21
CA GLY A 126 2.25 -16.14 -7.41
C GLY A 126 1.94 -14.90 -8.24
N CYS A 127 1.44 -13.85 -7.59
CA CYS A 127 1.17 -12.57 -8.24
C CYS A 127 2.43 -11.92 -8.83
N SER A 128 3.56 -11.98 -8.12
CA SER A 128 4.84 -11.45 -8.63
C SER A 128 5.30 -12.20 -9.88
N ARG A 129 5.14 -13.53 -9.90
CA ARG A 129 5.44 -14.33 -11.11
C ARG A 129 4.49 -14.02 -12.27
N ALA A 130 3.19 -13.85 -12.00
CA ALA A 130 2.22 -13.42 -13.01
C ALA A 130 2.58 -12.05 -13.59
N TRP A 131 3.01 -11.13 -12.74
CA TRP A 131 3.49 -9.81 -13.15
C TRP A 131 4.72 -9.90 -14.05
N TRP A 132 5.73 -10.70 -13.69
CA TRP A 132 6.93 -10.88 -14.52
C TRP A 132 6.64 -11.50 -15.90
N ARG A 133 5.62 -12.37 -16.00
CA ARG A 133 5.18 -12.96 -17.28
C ARG A 133 4.62 -11.93 -18.25
N MET A 134 4.06 -10.83 -17.76
CA MET A 134 3.44 -9.79 -18.58
C MET A 134 4.45 -8.74 -19.09
N GLY A 135 5.72 -8.89 -18.73
CA GLY A 135 6.82 -8.00 -19.07
C GLY A 135 7.79 -7.93 -17.91
N ARG A 136 9.10 -8.04 -18.18
CA ARG A 136 10.11 -7.82 -17.13
C ARG A 136 9.90 -6.39 -16.60
N PRO A 137 9.66 -6.18 -15.30
CA PRO A 137 9.84 -4.85 -14.74
C PRO A 137 11.30 -4.47 -14.98
N CYS A 138 11.53 -3.57 -15.93
CA CYS A 138 12.86 -3.02 -16.17
C CYS A 138 13.32 -2.41 -14.85
N ALA A 139 14.45 -2.88 -14.32
CA ALA A 139 15.07 -2.30 -13.14
C ALA A 139 15.64 -0.89 -13.41
N ASP A 140 15.60 -0.41 -14.66
CA ASP A 140 16.20 0.85 -15.12
C ASP A 140 15.18 1.85 -15.67
N ALA A 141 14.26 2.32 -14.83
CA ALA A 141 13.47 3.53 -15.11
C ALA A 141 13.82 4.71 -14.17
N GLN A 142 15.03 4.69 -13.60
CA GLN A 142 15.61 5.82 -12.85
C GLN A 142 16.98 6.21 -13.42
N ARG A 143 17.08 6.35 -14.74
CA ARG A 143 18.11 7.16 -15.38
C ARG A 143 17.44 8.01 -16.45
N VAL A 144 16.78 9.07 -16.00
CA VAL A 144 16.65 10.26 -16.84
C VAL A 144 18.08 10.73 -17.03
N VAL A 145 18.64 10.40 -18.18
CA VAL A 145 19.87 10.99 -18.70
C VAL A 145 19.63 12.50 -18.74
N ALA A 146 20.15 13.20 -17.74
CA ALA A 146 20.49 14.60 -17.89
C ALA A 146 21.59 14.63 -18.95
N ALA A 147 21.20 14.80 -20.21
CA ALA A 147 22.11 15.19 -21.27
C ALA A 147 22.77 16.50 -20.81
N THR A 148 23.98 16.40 -20.30
CA THR A 148 24.82 17.55 -20.03
C THR A 148 25.54 17.84 -21.33
N ASP A 149 25.11 18.91 -21.99
CA ASP A 149 25.84 19.51 -23.10
C ASP A 149 27.27 19.82 -22.62
N ALA A 150 28.23 19.05 -23.15
CA ALA A 150 29.63 19.28 -22.93
C ALA A 150 30.08 20.45 -23.82
N GLN A 151 29.97 21.67 -23.31
CA GLN A 151 30.71 22.81 -23.85
C GLN A 151 31.99 23.05 -23.04
N ARG A 152 33.11 22.77 -23.72
CA ARG A 152 34.47 23.16 -23.35
C ARG A 152 34.56 24.66 -23.09
N VAL A 153 35.17 25.04 -21.96
CA VAL A 153 36.12 26.16 -21.90
C VAL A 153 37.17 25.90 -20.82
N VAL A 154 38.42 26.15 -21.21
CA VAL A 154 39.66 26.05 -20.45
C VAL A 154 39.95 27.37 -19.73
N ALA A 155 40.42 27.33 -18.48
CA ALA A 155 41.59 28.06 -17.96
C ALA A 155 41.62 28.20 -16.42
N ALA A 156 42.66 27.61 -15.83
CA ALA A 156 43.63 28.13 -14.85
C ALA A 156 43.24 28.84 -13.52
N THR A 157 44.01 28.41 -12.50
CA THR A 157 44.65 29.12 -11.36
C THR A 157 43.97 29.29 -9.99
N ASP A 158 44.59 28.59 -9.04
CA ASP A 158 45.02 28.94 -7.67
C ASP A 158 44.08 29.29 -6.50
N ALA A 159 44.40 28.58 -5.40
CA ALA A 159 44.25 28.85 -3.97
C ALA A 159 43.20 29.87 -3.46
N GLN A 160 42.27 29.42 -2.61
CA GLN A 160 42.32 29.71 -1.16
C GLN A 160 41.15 29.10 -0.38
N ARG A 161 41.47 28.81 0.88
CA ARG A 161 40.69 28.20 1.94
C ARG A 161 39.65 29.19 2.49
N VAL A 162 38.38 28.79 2.59
CA VAL A 162 37.42 29.38 3.55
C VAL A 162 36.48 28.30 4.08
N VAL A 163 36.35 28.32 5.40
CA VAL A 163 35.48 27.50 6.24
C VAL A 163 34.04 28.02 6.15
N ALA A 164 33.06 27.12 6.01
CA ALA A 164 31.69 27.37 6.43
C ALA A 164 31.01 26.03 6.72
N ALA A 165 30.46 25.95 7.94
CA ALA A 165 29.76 24.82 8.50
C ALA A 165 28.35 24.63 7.88
N THR A 166 27.70 23.56 8.35
CA THR A 166 26.27 23.20 8.21
C THR A 166 25.80 22.79 6.82
N ASP A 167 25.60 21.49 6.60
CA ASP A 167 24.28 20.88 6.83
C ASP A 167 24.39 19.35 6.79
N ALA A 168 24.08 18.70 7.92
CA ALA A 168 23.99 17.24 7.99
C ALA A 168 22.62 16.82 7.43
N GLN A 169 22.46 16.91 6.11
CA GLN A 169 21.34 16.31 5.41
C GLN A 169 21.49 14.79 5.49
N ARG A 170 20.88 14.23 6.53
CA ARG A 170 20.72 12.81 6.74
C ARG A 170 19.88 12.27 5.59
N VAL A 171 20.60 11.72 4.60
CA VAL A 171 20.05 10.91 3.52
C VAL A 171 19.16 9.85 4.17
N VAL A 172 17.84 9.99 3.99
CA VAL A 172 16.88 8.96 4.39
C VAL A 172 17.20 7.72 3.57
N ALA A 173 17.77 6.72 4.25
CA ALA A 173 18.12 5.45 3.66
C ALA A 173 16.91 4.88 2.92
N ALA A 174 17.03 4.82 1.59
CA ALA A 174 16.09 4.13 0.73
C ALA A 174 15.87 2.72 1.31
N THR A 175 14.62 2.42 1.65
CA THR A 175 14.26 1.08 2.13
C THR A 175 14.59 0.12 1.00
N THR A 176 15.57 -0.75 1.22
CA THR A 176 16.04 -1.73 0.24
C THR A 176 14.86 -2.50 -0.30
N PRO A 177 14.70 -2.61 -1.64
CA PRO A 177 13.59 -3.37 -2.22
C PRO A 177 13.64 -4.80 -1.69
N ALA A 178 12.48 -5.34 -1.31
CA ALA A 178 12.36 -6.72 -0.89
C ALA A 178 12.63 -7.63 -2.10
N ALA A 179 13.90 -7.92 -2.37
CA ALA A 179 14.33 -8.82 -3.42
C ALA A 179 13.88 -10.25 -3.08
N SER A 180 13.23 -10.92 -4.03
CA SER A 180 12.96 -12.35 -3.93
C SER A 180 14.20 -13.16 -4.35
N ALA A 181 14.23 -14.46 -4.03
CA ALA A 181 15.36 -15.39 -4.18
C ALA A 181 16.01 -15.51 -5.59
N ALA A 182 15.52 -14.79 -6.60
CA ALA A 182 16.04 -14.78 -7.96
C ALA A 182 16.51 -13.38 -8.44
N GLY A 183 16.70 -12.41 -7.53
CA GLY A 183 17.05 -11.02 -7.90
C GLY A 183 15.92 -10.24 -8.58
N MET A 184 14.74 -10.86 -8.73
CA MET A 184 13.57 -10.25 -9.35
C MET A 184 12.74 -9.48 -8.30
N PRO A 185 12.21 -8.30 -8.65
CA PRO A 185 11.51 -7.44 -7.70
C PRO A 185 10.15 -8.00 -7.30
N SER A 186 9.75 -7.80 -6.04
CA SER A 186 8.40 -8.13 -5.58
C SER A 186 7.37 -7.14 -6.13
N LEU A 187 6.17 -7.63 -6.46
CA LEU A 187 5.05 -6.78 -6.84
C LEU A 187 4.54 -5.95 -5.66
N PHE A 188 4.60 -6.50 -4.44
CA PHE A 188 3.97 -5.94 -3.25
C PHE A 188 5.00 -5.48 -2.23
N GLU A 189 4.62 -4.50 -1.42
CA GLU A 189 5.42 -4.04 -0.29
C GLU A 189 5.79 -5.16 0.68
N ARG A 190 6.88 -4.98 1.43
CA ARG A 190 7.23 -5.88 2.53
C ARG A 190 6.10 -5.95 3.57
N GLY A 191 5.79 -7.16 4.01
CA GLY A 191 4.70 -7.45 4.94
C GLY A 191 3.31 -7.38 4.30
N TYR A 192 2.29 -7.31 5.15
CA TYR A 192 0.89 -7.09 4.81
C TYR A 192 0.15 -6.58 6.05
N ASN A 193 -1.04 -6.04 5.87
CA ASN A 193 -1.96 -5.75 6.97
C ASN A 193 -3.01 -6.87 7.06
N ASP A 194 -3.39 -7.21 8.28
CA ASP A 194 -4.44 -8.17 8.58
C ASP A 194 -5.32 -7.65 9.71
N LEU A 195 -6.62 -7.90 9.58
CA LEU A 195 -7.58 -7.82 10.68
C LEU A 195 -8.13 -9.21 10.95
N ILE A 196 -8.40 -9.50 12.21
CA ILE A 196 -8.93 -10.79 12.67
C ILE A 196 -10.42 -10.60 12.96
N LEU A 197 -11.24 -11.49 12.44
CA LEU A 197 -12.67 -11.48 12.68
C LEU A 197 -12.91 -12.01 14.09
N LEU A 198 -13.47 -11.18 14.97
CA LEU A 198 -13.73 -11.54 16.36
C LEU A 198 -15.21 -11.81 16.63
N ASN A 199 -16.10 -11.26 15.80
CA ASN A 199 -17.54 -11.45 15.91
C ASN A 199 -18.20 -11.59 14.52
N ASP A 200 -19.40 -12.17 14.50
CA ASP A 200 -20.07 -12.52 13.24
C ASP A 200 -20.59 -11.30 12.47
N SER A 201 -21.05 -10.25 13.17
CA SER A 201 -21.54 -9.02 12.54
C SER A 201 -20.44 -8.23 11.82
N GLN A 202 -19.17 -8.38 12.22
CA GLN A 202 -18.03 -7.80 11.50
C GLN A 202 -17.91 -8.35 10.08
N LEU A 203 -18.35 -9.58 9.81
CA LEU A 203 -18.13 -10.19 8.51
C LEU A 203 -18.92 -9.47 7.42
N ASP A 204 -20.20 -9.21 7.67
CA ASP A 204 -21.05 -8.52 6.70
C ASP A 204 -20.59 -7.06 6.54
N ASN A 205 -20.19 -6.41 7.63
CA ASN A 205 -19.55 -5.09 7.57
C ASN A 205 -18.29 -5.10 6.70
N TRP A 206 -17.45 -6.13 6.78
CA TRP A 206 -16.27 -6.25 5.92
C TRP A 206 -16.62 -6.48 4.46
N LYS A 207 -17.63 -7.31 4.16
CA LYS A 207 -18.11 -7.50 2.78
C LYS A 207 -18.61 -6.18 2.19
N HIS A 208 -19.47 -5.47 2.92
CA HIS A 208 -19.96 -4.14 2.53
C HIS A 208 -18.83 -3.13 2.37
N TYR A 209 -17.86 -3.12 3.29
CA TYR A 209 -16.68 -2.26 3.19
C TYR A 209 -15.87 -2.55 1.93
N LEU A 210 -15.67 -3.82 1.57
CA LEU A 210 -14.96 -4.23 0.36
C LEU A 210 -15.70 -3.78 -0.91
N ASP A 211 -17.03 -3.85 -0.90
CA ASP A 211 -17.88 -3.40 -2.01
C ASP A 211 -17.90 -1.88 -2.14
N ASP A 212 -17.82 -1.13 -1.03
CA ASP A 212 -17.81 0.34 -1.00
C ASP A 212 -16.45 0.95 -1.35
N ASN A 213 -15.36 0.18 -1.29
CA ASN A 213 -14.00 0.69 -1.46
C ASN A 213 -13.74 1.44 -2.78
N PRO A 214 -14.20 0.98 -3.96
CA PRO A 214 -14.11 1.75 -5.21
C PRO A 214 -14.74 3.14 -5.08
N ARG A 215 -15.94 3.23 -4.52
CA ARG A 215 -16.65 4.50 -4.28
C ARG A 215 -15.90 5.39 -3.30
N ARG A 216 -15.40 4.84 -2.20
CA ARG A 216 -14.58 5.57 -1.22
C ARG A 216 -13.32 6.15 -1.86
N LEU A 217 -12.68 5.41 -2.77
CA LEU A 217 -11.52 5.92 -3.52
C LEU A 217 -11.92 7.04 -4.47
N ALA A 218 -13.08 6.94 -5.14
CA ALA A 218 -13.62 8.02 -5.97
C ALA A 218 -13.82 9.31 -5.17
N ILE A 219 -14.53 9.22 -4.04
CA ILE A 219 -14.77 10.35 -3.13
C ILE A 219 -13.44 10.93 -2.63
N LYS A 220 -12.46 10.10 -2.28
CA LYS A 220 -11.14 10.56 -1.85
C LYS A 220 -10.38 11.32 -2.95
N ARG A 221 -10.62 11.00 -4.22
CA ARG A 221 -10.01 11.73 -5.35
C ARG A 221 -10.75 13.02 -5.69
N LEU A 222 -12.07 13.03 -5.58
CA LEU A 222 -12.92 14.19 -5.87
C LEU A 222 -12.89 15.22 -4.73
N HIS A 223 -12.85 14.75 -3.48
CA HIS A 223 -12.94 15.55 -2.27
C HIS A 223 -11.84 15.14 -1.28
N PRO A 224 -10.56 15.42 -1.58
CA PRO A 224 -9.45 15.07 -0.69
C PRO A 224 -9.58 15.72 0.69
N ASP A 225 -10.18 16.92 0.76
CA ASP A 225 -10.33 17.71 1.98
C ASP A 225 -11.19 17.00 3.06
N PHE A 226 -12.10 16.10 2.66
CA PHE A 226 -12.94 15.33 3.58
C PHE A 226 -12.15 14.29 4.39
N PHE A 227 -10.93 13.96 3.96
CA PHE A 227 -10.09 12.94 4.59
C PHE A 227 -8.94 13.52 5.40
N THR A 228 -8.99 14.83 5.68
CA THR A 228 -8.00 15.52 6.50
C THR A 228 -8.27 15.22 7.97
N THR A 229 -7.33 14.56 8.66
CA THR A 229 -7.45 14.33 10.11
C THR A 229 -7.08 15.60 10.86
N LEU A 230 -8.03 16.17 11.58
CA LEU A 230 -7.78 17.25 12.54
C LEU A 230 -7.37 16.62 13.86
N ASN A 231 -6.09 16.75 14.23
CA ASN A 231 -5.61 16.28 15.53
C ASN A 231 -5.99 17.23 16.68
N TYR A 232 -6.37 18.46 16.35
CA TYR A 232 -6.73 19.50 17.30
C TYR A 232 -7.86 20.38 16.74
N ILE A 233 -8.67 20.92 17.64
CA ILE A 233 -9.69 21.93 17.35
C ILE A 233 -9.61 23.04 18.39
N ASP A 234 -9.60 24.28 17.92
CA ASP A 234 -9.70 25.45 18.79
C ASP A 234 -11.20 25.75 19.03
N ILE A 235 -11.64 25.67 20.28
CA ILE A 235 -12.99 26.06 20.69
C ILE A 235 -12.84 27.31 21.58
N ALA A 236 -13.11 28.48 21.00
CA ALA A 236 -12.79 29.78 21.60
C ALA A 236 -11.28 29.88 21.95
N GLU A 237 -10.95 29.94 23.24
CA GLU A 237 -9.58 30.03 23.76
C GLU A 237 -8.94 28.67 24.09
N TRP A 238 -9.68 27.58 23.89
CA TRP A 238 -9.25 26.23 24.27
C TRP A 238 -8.71 25.45 23.08
N HIS A 239 -7.44 25.04 23.19
CA HIS A 239 -6.79 24.15 22.23
C HIS A 239 -7.05 22.69 22.62
N CYS A 240 -8.04 22.06 21.98
CA CYS A 240 -8.48 20.71 22.30
C CYS A 240 -7.84 19.69 21.36
N GLN A 241 -7.22 18.64 21.90
CA GLN A 241 -6.78 17.49 21.12
C GLN A 241 -7.97 16.56 20.83
N ILE A 242 -8.10 16.08 19.59
CA ILE A 242 -9.13 15.14 19.15
C ILE A 242 -8.54 13.73 19.00
#